data_AF-A0A7X1MCH0-F1
#
_entry.id   AF-A0A7X1MCH0-F1
#
_cell.length_a   1.000
_cell.length_b   1.000
_cell.length_c   1.000
_cell.angle_alpha   90.00
_cell.angle_beta   90.00
_cell.angle_gamma   90.00
#
_symmetry.space_group_name_H-M   'P 1'
#
loop_
_entity.id
_entity.type
_entity.pdbx_description
1 polymer ?
#
loop_
_entity_poly.entity_id
_entity_poly.type
_entity_poly.pdbx_seq_one_letter_code
_entity_poly.pdbx_strand_id
1 'polypeptide(L)'
;MRRTGILAFAAVPVAITAAVYFLMPTDSAESPAKPPVSAAQLAREEAKERAETERAEDEKMIASLPPGLADPAKKELALQITATAEFSSLNWRLGYGSVEDNHDGCGYTAGIIGFCTGTHDLLALVERYTKAHPDNGLARYLPALREVDGTDSHEGLDPGFTAAWKAESKKPAFRAAQDEERDRVYFNPAVRLAKLDGLGTLGQFVYYDAMVLHGPDPSPNGFYGLRERALHEAELPSRGGSEKAYLDIFLDIRKQAMQRKKSTADTSRVDTAQREWLYNGNLSLSTPLRWRMYGEPYQVS
;
A
#
# COMPACT_ATOMS: atom_id res chain seq x y z
N MET A 1 14.84 29.70 26.74
CA MET A 1 14.88 28.40 27.42
C MET A 1 14.48 27.34 26.40
N ARG A 2 15.45 26.61 25.85
CA ARG A 2 15.27 25.54 24.86
C ARG A 2 15.56 24.22 25.56
N ARG A 3 14.68 23.22 25.42
CA ARG A 3 14.99 21.82 25.75
C ARG A 3 14.93 21.01 24.46
N THR A 4 16.12 20.66 24.01
CA THR A 4 16.42 19.65 22.99
C THR A 4 16.41 18.29 23.69
N GLY A 5 15.79 17.28 23.08
CA GLY A 5 15.80 15.90 23.56
C GLY A 5 15.78 14.94 22.39
N ILE A 6 16.97 14.60 21.88
CA ILE A 6 17.22 13.55 20.89
C ILE A 6 17.37 12.25 21.69
N LEU A 7 16.54 11.26 21.43
CA LEU A 7 16.72 9.88 21.93
C LEU A 7 17.30 9.03 20.81
N ALA A 8 18.59 8.72 20.92
CA ALA A 8 19.27 7.71 20.13
C ALA A 8 19.04 6.34 20.79
N PHE A 9 18.49 5.38 20.05
CA PHE A 9 18.42 3.99 20.47
C PHE A 9 19.79 3.32 20.28
N ALA A 10 20.40 2.92 21.39
CA ALA A 10 21.63 2.14 21.40
C ALA A 10 21.32 0.66 21.09
N ALA A 11 21.99 0.12 20.08
CA ALA A 11 22.03 -1.31 19.79
C ALA A 11 22.92 -2.03 20.83
N VAL A 12 22.43 -3.12 21.43
CA VAL A 12 23.21 -4.02 22.28
C VAL A 12 23.39 -5.35 21.54
N PRO A 13 24.62 -5.87 21.39
CA PRO A 13 24.85 -7.18 20.83
C PRO A 13 24.67 -8.26 21.91
N VAL A 14 23.78 -9.22 21.68
CA VAL A 14 23.64 -10.42 22.54
C VAL A 14 24.63 -11.47 22.05
N ALA A 15 25.68 -11.71 22.83
CA ALA A 15 26.55 -12.86 22.68
C ALA A 15 25.87 -14.10 23.29
N ILE A 16 25.68 -15.15 22.49
CA ILE A 16 25.22 -16.46 22.96
C ILE A 16 26.46 -17.30 23.28
N THR A 17 26.72 -17.54 24.56
CA THR A 17 27.70 -18.54 25.00
C THR A 17 27.02 -19.89 25.22
N ALA A 18 27.50 -20.90 24.49
CA ALA A 18 27.16 -22.29 24.67
C ALA A 18 28.04 -22.96 25.75
N ALA A 19 27.45 -23.97 26.41
CA ALA A 19 28.03 -25.19 27.00
C ALA A 19 27.69 -25.38 28.49
N VAL A 20 27.12 -26.54 28.85
CA VAL A 20 27.84 -27.75 29.27
C VAL A 20 26.84 -28.87 29.60
N TYR A 21 27.11 -30.06 29.06
CA TYR A 21 26.48 -31.35 29.35
C TYR A 21 26.82 -31.83 30.78
N PHE A 22 25.84 -32.36 31.54
CA PHE A 22 26.09 -33.32 32.62
C PHE A 22 24.99 -34.40 32.64
N LEU A 23 25.43 -35.66 32.76
CA LEU A 23 24.62 -36.89 32.80
C LEU A 23 24.31 -37.33 34.25
N MET A 24 23.00 -37.42 34.57
CA MET A 24 22.25 -38.41 35.40
C MET A 24 22.52 -38.56 36.92
N PRO A 25 21.61 -39.14 37.78
CA PRO A 25 20.34 -39.85 37.51
C PRO A 25 19.10 -39.43 38.36
N THR A 26 17.97 -40.06 37.99
CA THR A 26 16.55 -40.07 38.43
C THR A 26 16.17 -39.87 39.91
N ASP A 27 15.15 -39.04 40.18
CA ASP A 27 13.90 -39.48 40.85
C ASP A 27 12.79 -38.39 40.83
N SER A 28 11.53 -38.84 40.77
CA SER A 28 10.25 -38.09 40.94
C SER A 28 9.80 -37.16 39.81
N ALA A 29 8.95 -37.69 38.91
CA ALA A 29 8.21 -36.90 37.92
C ALA A 29 6.94 -36.29 38.54
N GLU A 30 7.09 -35.16 39.23
CA GLU A 30 6.05 -34.12 39.17
C GLU A 30 6.09 -33.52 37.75
N SER A 31 4.92 -33.36 37.12
CA SER A 31 4.82 -32.68 35.83
C SER A 31 5.55 -31.34 35.90
N PRO A 32 6.53 -31.06 35.02
CA PRO A 32 7.22 -29.78 35.08
C PRO A 32 6.22 -28.67 34.80
N ALA A 33 6.05 -27.79 35.79
CA ALA A 33 5.33 -26.55 35.63
C ALA A 33 5.85 -25.82 34.38
N LYS A 34 4.93 -25.24 33.59
CA LYS A 34 5.29 -24.47 32.39
C LYS A 34 6.40 -23.47 32.75
N PRO A 35 7.49 -23.38 31.95
CA PRO A 35 8.57 -22.45 32.25
C PRO A 35 8.03 -21.02 32.34
N PRO A 36 8.56 -20.19 33.25
CA PRO A 36 8.07 -18.83 33.46
C PRO A 36 8.24 -18.01 32.18
N VAL A 37 7.17 -17.33 31.76
CA VAL A 37 7.16 -16.42 30.62
C VAL A 37 8.16 -15.29 30.87
N SER A 38 9.09 -15.06 29.95
CA SER A 38 10.10 -14.00 30.12
C SER A 38 9.46 -12.60 30.11
N ALA A 39 10.04 -11.64 30.83
CA ALA A 39 9.56 -10.25 30.86
C ALA A 39 9.46 -9.61 29.45
N ALA A 40 10.34 -10.02 28.53
CA ALA A 40 10.29 -9.57 27.13
C ALA A 40 9.07 -10.11 26.37
N GLN A 41 8.61 -11.32 26.70
CA GLN A 41 7.41 -11.89 26.12
C GLN A 41 6.15 -11.23 26.70
N LEU A 42 6.11 -10.97 28.01
CA LEU A 42 5.02 -10.21 28.62
C LEU A 42 4.89 -8.80 28.03
N ALA A 43 6.01 -8.07 27.90
CA ALA A 43 6.00 -6.74 27.29
C ALA A 43 5.53 -6.74 25.82
N ARG A 44 5.82 -7.80 25.06
CA ARG A 44 5.34 -7.98 23.68
C ARG A 44 3.85 -8.25 23.63
N GLU A 45 3.34 -9.13 24.50
CA GLU A 45 1.90 -9.41 24.58
C GLU A 45 1.13 -8.16 25.01
N GLU A 46 1.59 -7.44 26.04
CA GLU A 46 0.96 -6.18 26.45
C GLU A 46 0.99 -5.12 25.34
N ALA A 47 2.09 -5.00 24.58
CA ALA A 47 2.15 -4.08 23.45
C ALA A 47 1.19 -4.47 22.33
N LYS A 48 1.04 -5.78 22.07
CA LYS A 48 0.09 -6.32 21.10
C LYS A 48 -1.36 -6.04 21.53
N GLU A 49 -1.71 -6.31 22.79
CA GLU A 49 -3.03 -6.05 23.34
C GLU A 49 -3.40 -4.55 23.26
N ARG A 50 -2.44 -3.66 23.57
CA ARG A 50 -2.64 -2.22 23.39
C ARG A 50 -2.90 -1.85 21.93
N ALA A 51 -2.08 -2.34 21.01
CA ALA A 51 -2.26 -2.08 19.58
C ALA A 51 -3.59 -2.64 19.03
N GLU A 52 -4.03 -3.80 19.51
CA GLU A 52 -5.34 -4.37 19.16
C GLU A 52 -6.50 -3.53 19.70
N THR A 53 -6.37 -3.00 20.91
CA THR A 53 -7.36 -2.11 21.53
C THR A 53 -7.45 -0.79 20.78
N GLU A 54 -6.33 -0.11 20.55
CA GLU A 54 -6.26 1.14 19.78
C GLU A 54 -6.84 0.95 18.37
N ARG A 55 -6.51 -0.17 17.72
CA ARG A 55 -7.08 -0.50 16.41
C ARG A 55 -8.60 -0.68 16.48
N ALA A 56 -9.13 -1.34 17.50
CA ALA A 56 -10.58 -1.52 17.65
C ALA A 56 -11.30 -0.19 17.87
N GLU A 57 -10.70 0.73 18.63
CA GLU A 57 -11.22 2.09 18.82
C GLU A 57 -11.21 2.89 17.51
N ASP A 58 -10.10 2.83 16.75
CA ASP A 58 -9.99 3.42 15.42
C ASP A 58 -11.07 2.87 14.47
N GLU A 59 -11.27 1.55 14.41
CA GLU A 59 -12.28 0.94 13.54
C GLU A 59 -13.70 1.40 13.93
N LYS A 60 -13.99 1.52 15.23
CA LYS A 60 -15.28 2.04 15.70
C LYS A 60 -15.48 3.50 15.30
N MET A 61 -14.44 4.32 15.43
CA MET A 61 -14.47 5.72 15.00
C MET A 61 -14.68 5.82 13.49
N ILE A 62 -13.91 5.08 12.70
CA ILE A 62 -14.01 5.03 11.23
C ILE A 62 -15.40 4.58 10.76
N ALA A 63 -16.00 3.59 11.42
CA ALA A 63 -17.34 3.11 11.11
C ALA A 63 -18.43 4.15 11.36
N SER A 64 -18.18 5.13 12.25
CA SER A 64 -19.10 6.23 12.51
C SER A 64 -18.99 7.39 11.51
N LEU A 65 -17.90 7.44 10.75
CA LEU A 65 -17.67 8.47 9.73
C LEU A 65 -18.43 8.15 8.43
N PRO A 66 -18.71 9.16 7.58
CA PRO A 66 -19.22 8.92 6.24
C PRO A 66 -18.35 7.91 5.47
N PRO A 67 -18.94 7.12 4.55
CA PRO A 67 -18.20 6.10 3.82
C PRO A 67 -17.04 6.70 3.01
N GLY A 68 -17.23 7.91 2.46
CA GLY A 68 -16.19 8.60 1.69
C GLY A 68 -15.84 7.83 0.43
N LEU A 69 -14.56 7.56 0.22
CA LEU A 69 -14.08 6.76 -0.92
C LEU A 69 -14.55 5.30 -0.83
N ALA A 70 -14.85 4.80 0.37
CA ALA A 70 -15.35 3.44 0.55
C ALA A 70 -16.82 3.25 0.10
N ASP A 71 -17.52 4.33 -0.24
CA ASP A 71 -18.80 4.23 -0.93
C ASP A 71 -18.59 3.56 -2.31
N PRO A 72 -19.41 2.58 -2.72
CA PRO A 72 -19.20 1.85 -3.98
C PRO A 72 -19.10 2.75 -5.22
N ALA A 73 -19.90 3.82 -5.31
CA ALA A 73 -19.85 4.73 -6.44
C ALA A 73 -18.59 5.60 -6.41
N LYS A 74 -18.17 6.05 -5.22
CA LYS A 74 -16.90 6.78 -5.05
C LYS A 74 -15.68 5.91 -5.30
N LYS A 75 -15.74 4.62 -4.95
CA LYS A 75 -14.70 3.65 -5.27
C LYS A 75 -14.59 3.42 -6.77
N GLU A 76 -15.69 3.19 -7.47
CA GLU A 76 -15.67 3.06 -8.94
C GLU A 76 -15.08 4.33 -9.59
N LEU A 77 -15.50 5.52 -9.13
CA LEU A 77 -14.94 6.79 -9.59
C LEU A 77 -13.42 6.88 -9.36
N ALA A 78 -12.93 6.49 -8.17
CA ALA A 78 -11.51 6.47 -7.84
C ALA A 78 -10.72 5.57 -8.80
N LEU A 79 -11.23 4.37 -9.08
CA LEU A 79 -10.60 3.42 -10.01
C LEU A 79 -10.57 3.96 -11.44
N GLN A 80 -11.65 4.61 -11.89
CA GLN A 80 -11.70 5.26 -13.20
C GLN A 80 -10.66 6.39 -13.31
N ILE A 81 -10.54 7.23 -12.30
CA ILE A 81 -9.55 8.32 -12.29
C ILE A 81 -8.13 7.74 -12.33
N THR A 82 -7.80 6.81 -11.43
CA THR A 82 -6.47 6.18 -11.38
C THR A 82 -6.14 5.51 -12.72
N ALA A 83 -7.10 4.83 -13.36
CA ALA A 83 -6.89 4.21 -14.67
C ALA A 83 -6.56 5.19 -15.79
N THR A 84 -6.90 6.48 -15.67
CA THR A 84 -6.42 7.48 -16.65
C THR A 84 -4.93 7.69 -16.55
N ALA A 85 -4.33 7.60 -15.35
CA ALA A 85 -2.89 7.68 -15.17
C ALA A 85 -2.20 6.37 -15.57
N GLU A 86 -2.78 5.22 -15.20
CA GLU A 86 -2.12 3.92 -15.43
C GLU A 86 -2.34 3.37 -16.85
N PHE A 87 -3.47 3.69 -17.50
CA PHE A 87 -3.90 3.08 -18.76
C PHE A 87 -4.45 4.06 -19.80
N SER A 88 -4.38 5.38 -19.55
CA SER A 88 -4.98 6.41 -20.41
C SER A 88 -6.45 6.13 -20.78
N SER A 89 -7.20 5.51 -19.85
CA SER A 89 -8.57 5.07 -20.07
C SER A 89 -9.40 5.17 -18.79
N LEU A 90 -10.69 5.48 -18.91
CA LEU A 90 -11.64 5.32 -17.80
C LEU A 90 -11.99 3.84 -17.54
N ASN A 91 -11.70 2.94 -18.49
CA ASN A 91 -11.97 1.51 -18.32
C ASN A 91 -10.85 0.84 -17.53
N TRP A 92 -10.88 0.99 -16.21
CA TRP A 92 -9.90 0.39 -15.29
C TRP A 92 -9.80 -1.13 -15.39
N ARG A 93 -10.85 -1.80 -15.90
CA ARG A 93 -10.88 -3.27 -16.08
C ARG A 93 -9.91 -3.76 -17.17
N LEU A 94 -9.37 -2.86 -18.00
CA LEU A 94 -8.26 -3.20 -18.92
C LEU A 94 -7.02 -3.68 -18.15
N GLY A 95 -6.81 -3.14 -16.93
CA GLY A 95 -5.66 -3.47 -16.10
C GLY A 95 -5.56 -4.95 -15.75
N TYR A 96 -6.67 -5.70 -15.62
CA TYR A 96 -6.63 -7.11 -15.22
C TYR A 96 -5.65 -7.96 -16.03
N GLY A 97 -5.62 -7.75 -17.35
CA GLY A 97 -4.75 -8.48 -18.27
C GLY A 97 -3.51 -7.70 -18.71
N SER A 98 -3.31 -6.49 -18.19
CA SER A 98 -2.10 -5.71 -18.45
C SER A 98 -0.90 -6.44 -17.85
N VAL A 99 0.18 -6.52 -18.61
CA VAL A 99 1.47 -7.08 -18.20
C VAL A 99 2.53 -6.62 -19.21
N GLU A 100 3.50 -5.87 -18.73
CA GLU A 100 4.60 -5.27 -19.51
C GLU A 100 5.79 -4.99 -18.60
N ASP A 101 6.99 -4.97 -19.17
CA ASP A 101 8.16 -4.39 -18.50
C ASP A 101 8.33 -2.98 -19.05
N ASN A 102 8.14 -1.99 -18.18
CA ASN A 102 8.24 -0.57 -18.51
C ASN A 102 9.67 -0.01 -18.39
N HIS A 103 10.64 -0.90 -18.12
CA HIS A 103 12.06 -0.60 -17.95
C HIS A 103 12.33 0.47 -16.88
N ASP A 104 11.54 0.45 -15.80
CA ASP A 104 11.66 1.31 -14.64
C ASP A 104 12.37 0.63 -13.45
N GLY A 105 12.85 -0.59 -13.66
CA GLY A 105 13.61 -1.39 -12.70
C GLY A 105 12.76 -2.27 -11.78
N CYS A 106 11.45 -2.44 -12.07
CA CYS A 106 10.58 -3.33 -11.29
C CYS A 106 10.28 -4.69 -11.99
N GLY A 107 10.87 -4.94 -13.16
CA GLY A 107 10.57 -6.10 -14.00
C GLY A 107 9.17 -5.98 -14.63
N TYR A 108 8.41 -7.06 -14.65
CA TYR A 108 7.03 -7.01 -15.14
C TYR A 108 6.13 -6.25 -14.18
N THR A 109 5.49 -5.18 -14.69
CA THR A 109 4.32 -4.50 -14.11
C THR A 109 3.04 -5.10 -14.67
N ALA A 110 2.10 -5.53 -13.82
CA ALA A 110 0.91 -6.25 -14.26
C ALA A 110 -0.34 -5.96 -13.41
N GLY A 111 -1.52 -6.11 -13.99
CA GLY A 111 -2.79 -6.05 -13.25
C GLY A 111 -3.35 -4.64 -13.02
N ILE A 112 -4.46 -4.58 -12.28
CA ILE A 112 -5.32 -3.38 -12.15
C ILE A 112 -4.68 -2.16 -11.46
N ILE A 113 -3.55 -2.33 -10.80
CA ILE A 113 -2.80 -1.25 -10.14
C ILE A 113 -1.29 -1.33 -10.41
N GLY A 114 -0.87 -2.15 -11.38
CA GLY A 114 0.54 -2.34 -11.70
C GLY A 114 1.35 -3.03 -10.60
N PHE A 115 0.97 -4.24 -10.22
CA PHE A 115 1.79 -5.11 -9.37
C PHE A 115 3.11 -5.45 -10.05
N CYS A 116 4.24 -5.47 -9.34
CA CYS A 116 5.53 -5.72 -9.97
C CYS A 116 6.22 -6.99 -9.47
N THR A 117 6.93 -7.67 -10.39
CA THR A 117 7.75 -8.84 -10.02
C THR A 117 8.89 -8.47 -9.07
N GLY A 118 9.43 -7.25 -9.18
CA GLY A 118 10.53 -6.78 -8.36
C GLY A 118 10.14 -6.14 -7.02
N THR A 119 8.84 -5.99 -6.70
CA THR A 119 8.36 -5.30 -5.49
C THR A 119 7.53 -6.17 -4.56
N HIS A 120 7.65 -7.50 -4.67
CA HIS A 120 6.98 -8.51 -3.85
C HIS A 120 5.45 -8.62 -3.98
N ASP A 121 4.73 -7.55 -4.29
CA ASP A 121 3.27 -7.50 -4.38
C ASP A 121 2.69 -8.43 -5.46
N LEU A 122 3.32 -8.54 -6.63
CA LEU A 122 2.90 -9.51 -7.65
C LEU A 122 3.08 -10.95 -7.16
N LEU A 123 4.22 -11.25 -6.54
CA LEU A 123 4.49 -12.57 -5.96
C LEU A 123 3.43 -12.91 -4.90
N ALA A 124 3.16 -11.99 -3.97
CA ALA A 124 2.17 -12.16 -2.92
C ALA A 124 0.76 -12.41 -3.49
N LEU A 125 0.37 -11.68 -4.55
CA LEU A 125 -0.88 -11.92 -5.27
C LEU A 125 -0.95 -13.35 -5.82
N VAL A 126 0.08 -13.79 -6.56
CA VAL A 126 0.09 -15.13 -7.18
C VAL A 126 0.14 -16.23 -6.13
N GLU A 127 0.86 -16.06 -5.02
CA GLU A 127 0.87 -17.01 -3.91
C GLU A 127 -0.49 -17.14 -3.24
N ARG A 128 -1.16 -16.02 -2.92
CA ARG A 128 -2.50 -16.03 -2.32
C ARG A 128 -3.52 -16.64 -3.26
N TYR A 129 -3.48 -16.27 -4.54
CA TYR A 129 -4.36 -16.85 -5.55
C TYR A 129 -4.14 -18.35 -5.69
N THR A 130 -2.89 -18.81 -5.74
CA THR A 130 -2.54 -20.23 -5.88
C THR A 130 -2.93 -21.05 -4.66
N LYS A 131 -2.85 -20.48 -3.45
CA LYS A 131 -3.36 -21.14 -2.24
C LYS A 131 -4.85 -21.46 -2.33
N ALA A 132 -5.65 -20.58 -2.94
CA ALA A 132 -7.08 -20.79 -3.15
C ALA A 132 -7.39 -21.62 -4.41
N HIS A 133 -6.54 -21.54 -5.43
CA HIS A 133 -6.69 -22.21 -6.72
C HIS A 133 -5.37 -22.90 -7.14
N PRO A 134 -5.04 -24.08 -6.58
CA PRO A 134 -3.72 -24.70 -6.77
C PRO A 134 -3.33 -24.99 -8.22
N ASP A 135 -4.30 -25.31 -9.09
CA ASP A 135 -4.09 -25.70 -10.49
C ASP A 135 -4.15 -24.52 -11.48
N ASN A 136 -4.05 -23.27 -10.99
CA ASN A 136 -4.15 -22.09 -11.85
C ASN A 136 -2.94 -21.94 -12.80
N GLY A 137 -3.11 -21.21 -13.90
CA GLY A 137 -2.10 -21.07 -14.95
C GLY A 137 -0.81 -20.34 -14.53
N LEU A 138 -0.81 -19.66 -13.38
CA LEU A 138 0.34 -18.93 -12.84
C LEU A 138 1.14 -19.73 -11.80
N ALA A 139 0.57 -20.80 -11.22
CA ALA A 139 1.20 -21.58 -10.15
C ALA A 139 2.61 -22.07 -10.51
N ARG A 140 2.82 -22.47 -11.77
CA ARG A 140 4.12 -22.95 -12.27
C ARG A 140 5.23 -21.89 -12.24
N TYR A 141 4.88 -20.61 -12.18
CA TYR A 141 5.84 -19.51 -12.15
C TYR A 141 6.25 -19.12 -10.73
N LEU A 142 5.61 -19.65 -9.68
CA LEU A 142 5.95 -19.30 -8.30
C LEU A 142 7.43 -19.47 -7.93
N PRO A 143 8.13 -20.55 -8.35
CA PRO A 143 9.56 -20.64 -8.10
C PRO A 143 10.34 -19.47 -8.72
N ALA A 144 10.11 -19.18 -10.01
CA ALA A 144 10.76 -18.07 -10.70
C ALA A 144 10.42 -16.71 -10.08
N LEU A 145 9.15 -16.48 -9.75
CA LEU A 145 8.69 -15.25 -9.09
C LEU A 145 9.39 -15.00 -7.75
N ARG A 146 9.73 -16.06 -7.00
CA ARG A 146 10.50 -15.92 -5.74
C ARG A 146 11.96 -15.60 -5.97
N GLU A 147 12.57 -16.15 -7.03
CA GLU A 147 13.98 -15.91 -7.35
C GLU A 147 14.20 -14.49 -7.89
N VAL A 148 13.26 -13.96 -8.68
CA VAL A 148 13.38 -12.62 -9.27
C VAL A 148 12.89 -11.49 -8.34
N ASP A 149 12.23 -11.82 -7.22
CA ASP A 149 11.70 -10.83 -6.27
C ASP A 149 12.82 -9.91 -5.75
N GLY A 150 12.58 -8.60 -5.80
CA GLY A 150 13.60 -7.57 -5.53
C GLY A 150 14.51 -7.21 -6.71
N THR A 151 14.30 -7.79 -7.90
CA THR A 151 15.06 -7.48 -9.14
C THR A 151 14.14 -7.18 -10.32
N ASP A 152 14.72 -6.74 -11.45
CA ASP A 152 14.02 -6.57 -12.73
C ASP A 152 14.17 -7.80 -13.66
N SER A 153 14.67 -8.93 -13.15
CA SER A 153 14.93 -10.14 -13.95
C SER A 153 13.65 -10.82 -14.44
N HIS A 154 13.70 -11.37 -15.66
CA HIS A 154 12.65 -12.21 -16.24
C HIS A 154 13.00 -13.70 -16.26
N GLU A 155 14.08 -14.10 -15.59
CA GLU A 155 14.57 -15.49 -15.59
C GLU A 155 13.48 -16.46 -15.07
N GLY A 156 13.20 -17.50 -15.85
CA GLY A 156 12.15 -18.48 -15.54
C GLY A 156 10.70 -17.99 -15.76
N LEU A 157 10.49 -16.71 -16.06
CA LEU A 157 9.18 -16.16 -16.45
C LEU A 157 9.00 -16.22 -17.97
N ASP A 158 10.01 -15.80 -18.71
CA ASP A 158 9.97 -15.74 -20.17
C ASP A 158 10.07 -17.12 -20.84
N PRO A 159 9.45 -17.28 -22.02
CA PRO A 159 8.58 -16.32 -22.73
C PRO A 159 7.10 -16.42 -22.34
N GLY A 160 6.74 -17.32 -21.43
CA GLY A 160 5.36 -17.77 -21.26
C GLY A 160 4.53 -16.96 -20.26
N PHE A 161 5.17 -16.22 -19.34
CA PHE A 161 4.49 -15.60 -18.20
C PHE A 161 3.43 -14.57 -18.64
N THR A 162 3.76 -13.68 -19.58
CA THR A 162 2.83 -12.65 -20.06
C THR A 162 1.58 -13.25 -20.72
N ALA A 163 1.73 -14.33 -21.48
CA ALA A 163 0.62 -15.05 -22.09
C ALA A 163 -0.23 -15.77 -21.03
N ALA A 164 0.42 -16.38 -20.02
CA ALA A 164 -0.27 -17.02 -18.91
C ALA A 164 -1.08 -16.00 -18.08
N TRP A 165 -0.51 -14.83 -17.78
CA TRP A 165 -1.21 -13.74 -17.11
C TRP A 165 -2.43 -13.27 -17.88
N LYS A 166 -2.29 -13.03 -19.19
CA LYS A 166 -3.41 -12.65 -20.07
C LYS A 166 -4.48 -13.74 -20.18
N ALA A 167 -4.12 -15.01 -20.06
CA ALA A 167 -5.08 -16.11 -20.04
C ALA A 167 -5.80 -16.20 -18.69
N GLU A 168 -5.07 -16.12 -17.59
CA GLU A 168 -5.60 -16.24 -16.23
C GLU A 168 -6.47 -15.04 -15.85
N SER A 169 -6.14 -13.83 -16.33
CA SER A 169 -6.94 -12.60 -16.14
C SER A 169 -8.32 -12.63 -16.78
N LYS A 170 -8.63 -13.64 -17.59
CA LYS A 170 -9.99 -13.89 -18.09
C LYS A 170 -10.85 -14.64 -17.06
N LYS A 171 -10.25 -15.26 -16.05
CA LYS A 171 -10.95 -16.01 -15.01
C LYS A 171 -11.51 -15.06 -13.95
N PRO A 172 -12.80 -15.17 -13.58
CA PRO A 172 -13.37 -14.35 -12.51
C PRO A 172 -12.60 -14.46 -11.18
N ALA A 173 -12.10 -15.64 -10.85
CA ALA A 173 -11.35 -15.88 -9.63
C ALA A 173 -10.03 -15.08 -9.55
N PHE A 174 -9.27 -14.99 -10.65
CA PHE A 174 -8.05 -14.20 -10.66
C PHE A 174 -8.32 -12.68 -10.63
N ARG A 175 -9.43 -12.24 -11.26
CA ARG A 175 -9.88 -10.85 -11.14
C ARG A 175 -10.24 -10.49 -9.71
N ALA A 176 -10.98 -11.37 -9.03
CA ALA A 176 -11.29 -11.20 -7.61
C ALA A 176 -10.03 -11.17 -6.73
N ALA A 177 -9.04 -12.02 -7.02
CA ALA A 177 -7.75 -12.00 -6.31
C ALA A 177 -7.02 -10.66 -6.48
N GLN A 178 -7.02 -10.09 -7.70
CA GLN A 178 -6.46 -8.75 -7.94
C GLN A 178 -7.23 -7.65 -7.18
N ASP A 179 -8.57 -7.69 -7.20
CA ASP A 179 -9.41 -6.74 -6.45
C ASP A 179 -9.13 -6.80 -4.94
N GLU A 180 -9.05 -8.02 -4.39
CA GLU A 180 -8.73 -8.25 -2.98
C GLU A 180 -7.34 -7.74 -2.62
N GLU A 181 -6.34 -7.96 -3.46
CA GLU A 181 -4.97 -7.53 -3.18
C GLU A 181 -4.83 -6.01 -3.25
N ARG A 182 -5.44 -5.36 -4.26
CA ARG A 182 -5.59 -3.90 -4.30
C ARG A 182 -6.20 -3.39 -3.00
N ASP A 183 -7.30 -4.01 -2.58
CA ASP A 183 -8.04 -3.56 -1.41
C ASP A 183 -7.25 -3.74 -0.12
N ARG A 184 -6.60 -4.88 0.04
CA ARG A 184 -5.83 -5.25 1.22
C ARG A 184 -4.59 -4.38 1.41
N VAL A 185 -3.86 -4.11 0.33
CA VAL A 185 -2.52 -3.49 0.41
C VAL A 185 -2.57 -1.98 0.16
N TYR A 186 -3.50 -1.49 -0.65
CA TYR A 186 -3.51 -0.10 -1.12
C TYR A 186 -4.77 0.64 -0.68
N PHE A 187 -5.94 0.20 -1.12
CA PHE A 187 -7.18 0.97 -0.97
C PHE A 187 -7.62 1.08 0.50
N ASN A 188 -7.77 -0.04 1.21
CA ASN A 188 -8.24 -0.01 2.59
C ASN A 188 -7.25 0.71 3.52
N PRO A 189 -5.92 0.44 3.47
CA PRO A 189 -4.97 1.19 4.29
C PRO A 189 -4.98 2.69 4.01
N ALA A 190 -5.01 3.12 2.75
CA ALA A 190 -5.05 4.53 2.37
C ALA A 190 -6.33 5.22 2.88
N VAL A 191 -7.50 4.63 2.64
CA VAL A 191 -8.79 5.18 3.09
C VAL A 191 -8.88 5.20 4.61
N ARG A 192 -8.43 4.14 5.28
CA ARG A 192 -8.39 4.07 6.74
C ARG A 192 -7.54 5.20 7.31
N LEU A 193 -6.31 5.36 6.82
CA LEU A 193 -5.40 6.38 7.34
C LEU A 193 -5.89 7.79 7.04
N ALA A 194 -6.43 8.04 5.85
CA ALA A 194 -7.02 9.33 5.51
C ALA A 194 -8.20 9.69 6.43
N LYS A 195 -9.03 8.71 6.82
CA LYS A 195 -10.11 8.93 7.79
C LYS A 195 -9.59 9.27 9.19
N LEU A 196 -8.55 8.60 9.67
CA LEU A 196 -7.89 8.94 10.94
C LEU A 196 -7.27 10.34 10.92
N ASP A 197 -6.80 10.76 9.75
CA ASP A 197 -6.26 12.10 9.51
C ASP A 197 -7.36 13.17 9.39
N GLY A 198 -8.63 12.78 9.38
CA GLY A 198 -9.79 13.67 9.25
C GLY A 198 -10.01 14.18 7.82
N LEU A 199 -9.50 13.45 6.82
CA LEU A 199 -9.61 13.83 5.41
C LEU A 199 -10.96 13.39 4.81
N GLY A 200 -11.56 14.28 4.02
CA GLY A 200 -12.71 14.02 3.18
C GLY A 200 -12.40 13.08 2.01
N THR A 201 -13.38 12.88 1.13
CA THR A 201 -13.29 11.93 0.02
C THR A 201 -12.14 12.24 -0.96
N LEU A 202 -11.86 13.53 -1.23
CA LEU A 202 -10.73 13.93 -2.06
C LEU A 202 -9.40 13.55 -1.40
N GLY A 203 -9.22 13.82 -0.11
CA GLY A 203 -7.99 13.45 0.59
C GLY A 203 -7.79 11.93 0.68
N GLN A 204 -8.87 11.17 0.85
CA GLN A 204 -8.84 9.71 0.75
C GLN A 204 -8.39 9.24 -0.64
N PHE A 205 -8.88 9.88 -1.71
CA PHE A 205 -8.42 9.58 -3.07
C PHE A 205 -6.94 9.94 -3.27
N VAL A 206 -6.51 11.11 -2.80
CA VAL A 206 -5.10 11.54 -2.86
C VAL A 206 -4.18 10.54 -2.18
N TYR A 207 -4.57 10.00 -1.01
CA TYR A 207 -3.81 8.96 -0.33
C TYR A 207 -3.79 7.65 -1.10
N TYR A 208 -4.93 7.21 -1.62
CA TYR A 208 -5.01 5.97 -2.40
C TYR A 208 -4.12 6.06 -3.65
N ASP A 209 -4.26 7.13 -4.41
CA ASP A 209 -3.49 7.37 -5.63
C ASP A 209 -1.98 7.50 -5.36
N ALA A 210 -1.60 8.10 -4.23
CA ALA A 210 -0.21 8.14 -3.78
C ALA A 210 0.29 6.76 -3.36
N MET A 211 -0.53 5.96 -2.67
CA MET A 211 -0.15 4.60 -2.25
C MET A 211 0.00 3.66 -3.44
N VAL A 212 -0.80 3.81 -4.50
CA VAL A 212 -0.62 3.08 -5.77
C VAL A 212 0.72 3.44 -6.41
N LEU A 213 1.03 4.72 -6.57
CA LEU A 213 2.24 5.14 -7.28
C LEU A 213 3.54 4.95 -6.47
N HIS A 214 3.50 5.23 -5.18
CA HIS A 214 4.68 5.23 -4.31
C HIS A 214 4.83 3.95 -3.49
N GLY A 215 3.82 3.08 -3.51
CA GLY A 215 3.76 1.86 -2.70
C GLY A 215 3.52 2.13 -1.21
N PRO A 216 3.12 1.10 -0.44
CA PRO A 216 3.06 1.13 1.02
C PRO A 216 4.46 1.01 1.66
N ASP A 217 5.42 1.78 1.15
CA ASP A 217 6.83 1.75 1.55
C ASP A 217 7.12 2.84 2.62
N PRO A 218 7.80 2.51 3.73
CA PRO A 218 8.25 3.48 4.73
C PRO A 218 9.43 4.35 4.28
N SER A 219 10.04 4.11 3.12
CA SER A 219 11.14 4.93 2.62
C SER A 219 10.72 6.39 2.40
N PRO A 220 11.67 7.34 2.32
CA PRO A 220 11.35 8.77 2.15
C PRO A 220 10.52 9.12 0.90
N ASN A 221 10.53 8.25 -0.12
CA ASN A 221 9.77 8.42 -1.35
C ASN A 221 8.55 7.49 -1.44
N GLY A 222 8.37 6.59 -0.47
CA GLY A 222 7.18 5.77 -0.30
C GLY A 222 6.06 6.55 0.38
N PHE A 223 4.82 6.06 0.28
CA PHE A 223 3.65 6.78 0.78
C PHE A 223 3.76 7.24 2.24
N TYR A 224 4.27 6.38 3.13
CA TYR A 224 4.36 6.72 4.55
C TYR A 224 5.39 7.82 4.83
N GLY A 225 6.51 7.84 4.10
CA GLY A 225 7.50 8.92 4.18
C GLY A 225 6.98 10.25 3.64
N LEU A 226 6.17 10.23 2.57
CA LEU A 226 5.50 11.43 2.06
C LEU A 226 4.53 12.01 3.09
N ARG A 227 3.72 11.16 3.72
CA ARG A 227 2.80 11.57 4.78
C ARG A 227 3.55 12.14 5.97
N GLU A 228 4.60 11.46 6.46
CA GLU A 228 5.40 11.94 7.59
C GLU A 228 5.95 13.35 7.35
N ARG A 229 6.48 13.62 6.15
CA ARG A 229 6.92 14.96 5.77
C ARG A 229 5.79 15.99 5.78
N ALA A 230 4.60 15.64 5.28
CA ALA A 230 3.46 16.55 5.30
C ALA A 230 3.02 16.89 6.73
N LEU A 231 3.07 15.93 7.66
CA LEU A 231 2.77 16.13 9.07
C LEU A 231 3.75 17.06 9.79
N HIS A 232 4.99 17.18 9.29
CA HIS A 232 5.95 18.16 9.81
C HIS A 232 5.67 19.60 9.35
N GLU A 233 4.87 19.77 8.30
CA GLU A 233 4.62 21.06 7.67
C GLU A 233 3.18 21.58 7.92
N ALA A 234 2.22 20.69 8.15
CA ALA A 234 0.83 21.06 8.44
C ALA A 234 0.17 20.16 9.50
N GLU A 235 -0.63 20.80 10.35
CA GLU A 235 -1.54 20.11 11.27
C GLU A 235 -2.65 19.39 10.50
N LEU A 236 -2.98 18.18 10.96
CA LEU A 236 -4.05 17.38 10.40
C LEU A 236 -5.44 17.96 10.73
N PRO A 237 -6.44 17.76 9.86
CA PRO A 237 -7.84 18.06 10.19
C PRO A 237 -8.34 17.40 11.47
N SER A 238 -7.94 16.16 11.75
CA SER A 238 -8.27 15.48 13.01
C SER A 238 -7.67 16.15 14.26
N ARG A 239 -6.74 17.11 14.08
CA ARG A 239 -6.13 17.94 15.13
C ARG A 239 -6.49 19.42 15.00
N GLY A 240 -7.52 19.74 14.21
CA GLY A 240 -8.01 21.11 14.02
C GLY A 240 -7.31 21.90 12.90
N GLY A 241 -6.45 21.25 12.11
CA GLY A 241 -5.83 21.85 10.93
C GLY A 241 -6.79 22.01 9.74
N SER A 242 -6.37 22.77 8.72
CA SER A 242 -7.14 22.93 7.49
C SER A 242 -6.87 21.78 6.52
N GLU A 243 -7.92 21.05 6.12
CA GLU A 243 -7.80 19.97 5.12
C GLU A 243 -7.19 20.48 3.82
N LYS A 244 -7.62 21.68 3.37
CA LYS A 244 -7.10 22.26 2.13
C LYS A 244 -5.60 22.53 2.24
N ALA A 245 -5.14 23.10 3.36
CA ALA A 245 -3.72 23.41 3.55
C ALA A 245 -2.87 22.13 3.65
N TYR A 246 -3.36 21.13 4.40
CA TYR A 246 -2.67 19.85 4.51
C TYR A 246 -2.53 19.14 3.16
N LEU A 247 -3.61 19.05 2.38
CA LEU A 247 -3.58 18.42 1.06
C LEU A 247 -2.72 19.20 0.07
N ASP A 248 -2.69 20.53 0.15
CA ASP A 248 -1.84 21.36 -0.71
C ASP A 248 -0.35 21.05 -0.48
N ILE A 249 0.07 20.97 0.79
CA ILE A 249 1.43 20.58 1.18
C ILE A 249 1.74 19.13 0.79
N PHE A 250 0.83 18.19 1.06
CA PHE A 250 1.02 16.78 0.70
C PHE A 250 1.22 16.61 -0.81
N LEU A 251 0.42 17.31 -1.63
CA LEU A 251 0.54 17.25 -3.08
C LEU A 251 1.84 17.89 -3.60
N ASP A 252 2.39 18.91 -2.93
CA ASP A 252 3.72 19.47 -3.26
C ASP A 252 4.84 18.46 -2.97
N ILE A 253 4.80 17.85 -1.79
CA ILE A 253 5.73 16.81 -1.37
C ILE A 253 5.69 15.63 -2.36
N ARG A 254 4.48 15.19 -2.70
CA ARG A 254 4.25 14.11 -3.67
C ARG A 254 4.81 14.45 -5.04
N LYS A 255 4.52 15.65 -5.55
CA LYS A 255 5.04 16.12 -6.84
C LYS A 255 6.57 16.07 -6.90
N GLN A 256 7.23 16.55 -5.84
CA GLN A 256 8.69 16.48 -5.75
C GLN A 256 9.21 15.05 -5.76
N ALA A 257 8.53 14.11 -5.09
CA ALA A 257 8.91 12.70 -5.08
C ALA A 257 8.76 12.05 -6.46
N MET A 258 7.65 12.34 -7.16
CA MET A 258 7.39 11.89 -8.52
C MET A 258 8.49 12.33 -9.51
N GLN A 259 8.95 13.57 -9.39
CA GLN A 259 9.99 14.13 -10.27
C GLN A 259 11.39 13.54 -10.06
N ARG A 260 11.62 12.70 -9.04
CA ARG A 260 12.92 12.04 -8.81
C ARG A 260 13.18 10.86 -9.75
N LYS A 261 12.13 10.25 -10.31
CA LYS A 261 12.26 9.16 -11.27
C LYS A 261 11.72 9.61 -12.63
N LYS A 262 12.45 9.29 -13.70
CA LYS A 262 12.04 9.65 -15.07
C LYS A 262 10.70 9.03 -15.45
N SER A 263 10.45 7.78 -15.04
CA SER A 263 9.20 7.06 -15.30
C SER A 263 7.97 7.72 -14.68
N THR A 264 8.14 8.56 -13.65
CA THR A 264 7.05 9.24 -12.94
C THR A 264 7.16 10.77 -13.02
N ALA A 265 7.97 11.32 -13.93
CA ALA A 265 8.25 12.76 -13.96
C ALA A 265 7.05 13.61 -14.44
N ASP A 266 6.12 13.03 -15.20
CA ASP A 266 4.84 13.67 -15.50
C ASP A 266 3.97 13.73 -14.24
N THR A 267 3.51 14.94 -13.90
CA THR A 267 2.77 15.20 -12.67
C THR A 267 1.33 15.62 -12.93
N SER A 268 0.78 15.36 -14.13
CA SER A 268 -0.59 15.71 -14.52
C SER A 268 -1.65 15.13 -13.56
N ARG A 269 -1.44 13.91 -13.03
CA ARG A 269 -2.32 13.31 -11.99
C ARG A 269 -2.46 14.19 -10.74
N VAL A 270 -1.44 14.99 -10.43
CA VAL A 270 -1.47 15.99 -9.36
C VAL A 270 -1.94 17.34 -9.92
N ASP A 271 -1.22 17.90 -10.89
CA ASP A 271 -1.33 19.29 -11.32
C ASP A 271 -2.67 19.61 -12.01
N THR A 272 -3.12 18.75 -12.92
CA THR A 272 -4.30 18.97 -13.77
C THR A 272 -5.49 18.09 -13.40
N ALA A 273 -5.47 17.55 -12.17
CA ALA A 273 -6.54 16.76 -11.58
C ALA A 273 -6.70 17.08 -10.07
N GLN A 274 -5.93 16.41 -9.20
CA GLN A 274 -6.09 16.50 -7.74
C GLN A 274 -5.98 17.93 -7.21
N ARG A 275 -5.01 18.71 -7.72
CA ARG A 275 -4.79 20.10 -7.32
C ARG A 275 -5.95 21.01 -7.73
N GLU A 276 -6.47 20.83 -8.94
CA GLU A 276 -7.59 21.63 -9.42
C GLU A 276 -8.85 21.36 -8.60
N TRP A 277 -9.15 20.10 -8.29
CA TRP A 277 -10.29 19.74 -7.43
C TRP A 277 -10.14 20.30 -6.02
N LEU A 278 -8.92 20.29 -5.48
CA LEU A 278 -8.60 20.90 -4.19
C LEU A 278 -8.84 22.42 -4.22
N TYR A 279 -8.36 23.11 -5.25
CA TYR A 279 -8.51 24.56 -5.39
C TYR A 279 -9.95 24.99 -5.62
N ASN A 280 -10.72 24.18 -6.34
CA ASN A 280 -12.17 24.35 -6.51
C ASN A 280 -12.98 24.01 -5.25
N GLY A 281 -12.34 23.55 -4.17
CA GLY A 281 -13.01 23.21 -2.92
C GLY A 281 -13.83 21.92 -2.98
N ASN A 282 -13.60 21.06 -3.97
CA ASN A 282 -14.32 19.80 -4.14
C ASN A 282 -13.77 18.69 -3.23
N LEU A 283 -13.73 18.93 -1.92
CA LEU A 283 -13.23 17.98 -0.90
C LEU A 283 -14.06 16.69 -0.84
N SER A 284 -15.30 16.74 -1.34
CA SER A 284 -16.21 15.59 -1.43
C SER A 284 -16.00 14.71 -2.67
N LEU A 285 -15.11 15.11 -3.59
CA LEU A 285 -14.88 14.47 -4.90
C LEU A 285 -16.20 14.25 -5.67
N SER A 286 -17.06 15.26 -5.69
CA SER A 286 -18.38 15.20 -6.34
C SER A 286 -18.28 15.41 -7.84
N THR A 287 -19.09 14.65 -8.59
CA THR A 287 -19.24 14.82 -10.04
C THR A 287 -20.18 16.00 -10.34
N PRO A 288 -20.09 16.62 -11.53
CA PRO A 288 -19.18 16.29 -12.64
C PRO A 288 -17.72 16.63 -12.32
N LEU A 289 -16.81 15.70 -12.65
CA LEU A 289 -15.36 15.92 -12.63
C LEU A 289 -14.85 16.06 -14.06
N ARG A 290 -13.96 17.02 -14.26
CA ARG A 290 -13.20 17.23 -15.49
C ARG A 290 -11.74 17.41 -15.11
N TRP A 291 -10.85 16.80 -15.88
CA TRP A 291 -9.41 16.87 -15.67
C TRP A 291 -8.66 16.58 -16.95
N ARG A 292 -7.34 16.77 -16.93
CA ARG A 292 -6.44 16.28 -17.97
C ARG A 292 -5.42 15.32 -17.39
N MET A 293 -5.13 14.25 -18.13
CA MET A 293 -4.05 13.32 -17.82
C MET A 293 -3.17 13.19 -19.05
N TYR A 294 -1.87 13.46 -18.92
CA TYR A 294 -0.92 13.48 -20.04
C TYR A 294 -1.35 14.40 -21.21
N GLY A 295 -2.08 15.49 -20.89
CA GLY A 295 -2.65 16.41 -21.86
C GLY A 295 -4.05 16.02 -22.38
N GLU A 296 -4.44 14.75 -22.26
CA GLU A 296 -5.72 14.23 -22.73
C GLU A 296 -6.88 14.56 -21.77
N PRO A 297 -8.01 15.08 -22.28
CA PRO A 297 -9.15 15.45 -21.43
C PRO A 297 -10.00 14.23 -21.04
N TYR A 298 -10.42 14.19 -19.77
CA TYR A 298 -11.35 13.19 -19.23
C TYR A 298 -12.50 13.86 -18.49
N GLN A 299 -13.64 13.16 -18.45
CA GLN A 299 -14.82 13.59 -17.70
C GLN A 299 -15.59 12.37 -17.15
N VAL A 300 -16.09 12.51 -15.91
CA VAL A 300 -17.11 11.64 -15.32
C VAL A 300 -18.22 12.53 -14.75
N SER A 301 -19.48 12.17 -15.04
CA SER A 301 -20.67 12.95 -14.65
C SER A 301 -21.45 12.25 -13.54
#